data_AF-A0A0F2L9Z6-F1
#
_entry.id   AF-A0A0F2L9Z6-F1
#
_cell.length_a   1.000
_cell.length_b   1.000
_cell.length_c   1.000
_cell.angle_alpha   90.00
_cell.angle_beta   90.00
_cell.angle_gamma   90.00
#
_symmetry.space_group_name_H-M   'P 1'
#
loop_
_entity.id
_entity.type
_entity.pdbx_description
1 polymer ?
#
loop_
_entity_poly.entity_id
_entity_poly.type
_entity_poly.pdbx_seq_one_letter_code
_entity_poly.pdbx_strand_id
1 'polypeptide(L)'
;MSSEALEEGARRFLIGLSEALGVRLSKILDIYFSVTPRRARILEIVEEGGRVVGLRMAVESGSRRGVWHYVSVGPYGAKCTCEANTIRGLICSHIVAALITWNMVSLIKTGEPVDVKSLGWLRRAGQK
;
A
#
# COMPACT_ATOMS: atom_id res chain seq x y z
N MET A 1 6.37 -3.86 -20.69
CA MET A 1 5.02 -4.35 -20.34
C MET A 1 3.99 -3.50 -21.06
N SER A 2 2.89 -4.06 -21.55
CA SER A 2 1.81 -3.28 -22.18
C SER A 2 0.97 -2.52 -21.13
N SER A 3 0.26 -1.47 -21.55
CA SER A 3 -0.68 -0.74 -20.66
C SER A 3 -1.75 -1.68 -20.11
N GLU A 4 -2.29 -2.55 -20.95
CA GLU A 4 -3.30 -3.54 -20.55
C GLU A 4 -2.81 -4.48 -19.45
N ALA A 5 -1.54 -4.93 -19.53
CA ALA A 5 -0.96 -5.79 -18.50
C ALA A 5 -0.74 -5.04 -17.16
N LEU A 6 -0.36 -3.75 -17.22
CA LEU A 6 -0.28 -2.90 -16.03
C LEU A 6 -1.65 -2.74 -15.37
N GLU A 7 -2.68 -2.42 -16.17
CA GLU A 7 -4.05 -2.20 -15.70
C GLU A 7 -4.64 -3.46 -15.08
N GLU A 8 -4.50 -4.61 -15.73
CA GLU A 8 -4.99 -5.89 -15.20
C GLU A 8 -4.23 -6.30 -13.93
N GLY A 9 -2.90 -6.07 -13.89
CA GLY A 9 -2.09 -6.31 -12.69
C GLY A 9 -2.52 -5.44 -11.50
N ALA A 10 -2.76 -4.15 -11.74
CA ALA A 10 -3.27 -3.23 -10.72
C ALA A 10 -4.68 -3.64 -10.27
N ARG A 11 -5.58 -3.95 -11.21
CA ARG A 11 -6.95 -4.39 -10.91
C ARG A 11 -6.97 -5.63 -10.02
N ARG A 12 -6.20 -6.67 -10.38
CA ARG A 12 -6.09 -7.90 -9.57
C ARG A 12 -5.59 -7.61 -8.16
N PHE A 13 -4.57 -6.76 -8.04
CA PHE A 13 -4.04 -6.38 -6.73
C PHE A 13 -5.08 -5.65 -5.87
N LEU A 14 -5.81 -4.68 -6.42
CA LEU A 14 -6.81 -3.91 -5.66
C LEU A 14 -7.97 -4.78 -5.18
N ILE A 15 -8.43 -5.73 -6.01
CA ILE A 15 -9.44 -6.72 -5.62
C ILE A 15 -8.90 -7.60 -4.49
N GLY A 16 -7.70 -8.18 -4.66
CA GLY A 16 -7.08 -9.03 -3.63
C GLY A 16 -6.84 -8.29 -2.31
N LEU A 17 -6.48 -7.01 -2.37
CA LEU A 17 -6.31 -6.17 -1.18
C LEU A 17 -7.64 -5.91 -0.47
N SER A 18 -8.71 -5.68 -1.24
CA SER A 18 -10.08 -5.53 -0.71
C SER A 18 -10.51 -6.77 0.06
N GLU A 19 -10.33 -7.95 -0.53
CA GLU A 19 -10.65 -9.25 0.07
C GLU A 19 -9.82 -9.52 1.33
N ALA A 20 -8.50 -9.30 1.25
CA ALA A 20 -7.59 -9.56 2.37
C ALA A 20 -7.85 -8.67 3.59
N LEU A 21 -8.33 -7.45 3.37
CA LEU A 21 -8.67 -6.50 4.43
C LEU A 21 -10.12 -6.61 4.90
N GLY A 22 -10.98 -7.36 4.20
CA GLY A 22 -12.42 -7.43 4.51
C GLY A 22 -13.14 -6.09 4.32
N VAL A 23 -12.65 -5.23 3.43
CA VAL A 23 -13.24 -3.91 3.16
C VAL A 23 -13.85 -3.87 1.76
N ARG A 24 -14.76 -2.93 1.53
CA ARG A 24 -15.36 -2.71 0.19
C ARG A 24 -14.32 -2.20 -0.79
N LEU A 25 -14.36 -2.69 -2.03
CA LEU A 25 -13.46 -2.27 -3.10
C LEU A 25 -13.52 -0.76 -3.34
N SER A 26 -14.70 -0.14 -3.22
CA SER A 26 -14.86 1.32 -3.34
C SER A 26 -13.93 2.09 -2.39
N LYS A 27 -13.76 1.61 -1.15
CA LYS A 27 -12.88 2.24 -0.17
C LYS A 27 -11.40 2.11 -0.54
N ILE A 28 -11.01 1.00 -1.18
CA ILE A 28 -9.66 0.82 -1.72
C ILE A 28 -9.43 1.78 -2.90
N LEU A 29 -10.44 1.93 -3.78
CA LEU A 29 -10.39 2.85 -4.91
C LEU A 29 -10.30 4.33 -4.46
N ASP A 30 -11.05 4.72 -3.43
CA ASP A 30 -10.96 6.07 -2.85
C ASP A 30 -9.51 6.38 -2.42
N ILE A 31 -8.83 5.40 -1.82
CA ILE A 31 -7.43 5.55 -1.40
C ILE A 31 -6.53 5.58 -2.63
N TYR A 32 -6.70 4.66 -3.60
CA TYR A 32 -5.96 4.62 -4.86
C TYR A 32 -5.97 5.99 -5.56
N PHE A 33 -7.14 6.60 -5.75
CA PHE A 33 -7.27 7.91 -6.39
C PHE A 33 -6.79 9.08 -5.52
N SER A 34 -6.64 8.89 -4.21
CA SER A 34 -6.07 9.91 -3.32
C SER A 34 -4.54 9.99 -3.39
N VAL A 35 -3.87 8.93 -3.87
CA VAL A 35 -2.41 8.86 -4.00
C VAL A 35 -1.98 9.77 -5.15
N THR A 36 -1.52 10.97 -4.81
CA THR A 36 -0.99 11.95 -5.76
C THR A 36 0.35 12.51 -5.26
N PRO A 37 1.23 13.03 -6.12
CA PRO A 37 2.52 13.59 -5.70
C PRO A 37 2.42 14.71 -4.64
N ARG A 38 1.26 15.39 -4.57
CA ARG A 38 0.99 16.42 -3.56
C ARG A 38 0.71 15.83 -2.17
N ARG A 39 0.16 14.63 -2.11
CA ARG A 39 -0.33 13.98 -0.87
C ARG A 39 0.47 12.73 -0.49
N ALA A 40 1.33 12.23 -1.37
CA ALA A 40 2.11 11.02 -1.20
C ALA A 40 3.48 11.19 -1.85
N ARG A 41 4.54 10.83 -1.13
CA ARG A 41 5.93 10.91 -1.60
C ARG A 41 6.66 9.63 -1.27
N ILE A 42 7.20 8.96 -2.28
CA ILE A 42 8.11 7.82 -2.08
C ILE A 42 9.41 8.36 -1.49
N LEU A 43 9.84 7.77 -0.37
CA LEU A 43 11.09 8.11 0.30
C LEU A 43 12.17 7.07 -0.01
N GLU A 44 11.79 5.80 -0.07
CA GLU A 44 12.71 4.68 -0.28
C GLU A 44 11.96 3.53 -0.97
N ILE A 45 12.61 2.92 -1.96
CA ILE A 45 12.19 1.66 -2.58
C ILE A 45 13.21 0.62 -2.10
N VAL A 46 12.74 -0.43 -1.44
CA VAL A 46 13.61 -1.49 -0.91
C VAL A 46 13.65 -2.63 -1.92
N GLU A 47 14.85 -2.98 -2.37
CA GLU A 47 15.06 -4.00 -3.41
C GLU A 47 15.97 -5.12 -2.92
N GLU A 48 15.62 -6.36 -3.25
CA GLU A 48 16.40 -7.55 -2.91
C GLU A 48 16.26 -8.57 -4.03
N GLY A 49 17.38 -9.14 -4.50
CA GLY A 49 17.38 -10.17 -5.54
C GLY A 49 16.68 -9.77 -6.84
N GLY A 50 16.72 -8.49 -7.22
CA GLY A 50 16.06 -7.96 -8.41
C GLY A 50 14.55 -7.71 -8.26
N ARG A 51 14.00 -7.85 -7.05
CA ARG A 51 12.59 -7.61 -6.74
C ARG A 51 12.40 -6.41 -5.82
N VAL A 52 11.27 -5.73 -5.97
CA VAL A 52 10.84 -4.69 -5.03
C VAL A 52 10.21 -5.36 -3.81
N VAL A 53 10.92 -5.41 -2.70
CA VAL A 53 10.49 -6.08 -1.46
C VAL A 53 9.93 -5.11 -0.42
N GLY A 54 9.85 -3.82 -0.71
CA GLY A 54 9.21 -2.90 0.22
C GLY A 54 9.24 -1.46 -0.24
N LEU A 55 8.56 -0.63 0.53
CA LEU A 55 8.42 0.79 0.25
C LEU A 55 8.37 1.58 1.54
N ARG A 56 9.06 2.73 1.56
CA ARG A 56 8.83 3.78 2.56
C ARG A 56 8.30 5.02 1.86
N MET A 57 7.29 5.62 2.46
CA MET A 57 6.67 6.81 1.92
C MET A 57 6.19 7.76 3.01
N ALA A 58 6.10 9.05 2.67
CA ALA A 58 5.35 10.02 3.44
C ALA A 58 3.96 10.19 2.81
N VAL A 59 2.91 10.12 3.63
CA VAL A 59 1.52 10.35 3.21
C VAL A 59 0.92 11.45 4.06
N GLU A 60 0.35 12.47 3.41
CA GLU A 60 -0.31 13.56 4.11
C GLU A 60 -1.60 13.06 4.77
N SER A 61 -1.85 13.50 6.00
CA SER A 61 -3.07 13.19 6.74
C SER A 61 -4.31 13.63 5.98
N GLY A 62 -5.32 12.76 5.93
CA GLY A 62 -6.61 13.08 5.33
C GLY A 62 -7.41 14.15 6.09
N SER A 63 -7.17 14.29 7.40
CA SER A 63 -7.93 15.19 8.28
C SER A 63 -7.16 16.43 8.73
N ARG A 64 -5.84 16.46 8.56
CA ARG A 64 -4.98 17.58 9.00
C ARG A 64 -4.01 17.99 7.90
N ARG A 65 -4.29 19.12 7.25
CA ARG A 65 -3.42 19.67 6.20
C ARG A 65 -2.02 19.97 6.75
N GLY A 66 -0.99 19.67 5.95
CA GLY A 66 0.41 19.88 6.32
C GLY A 66 1.00 18.86 7.29
N VAL A 67 0.19 17.93 7.83
CA VAL A 67 0.67 16.85 8.70
C VAL A 67 0.99 15.63 7.85
N TRP A 68 2.23 15.16 7.93
CA TRP A 68 2.70 13.99 7.19
C TRP A 68 2.90 12.79 8.12
N HIS A 69 2.46 11.62 7.66
CA HIS A 69 2.71 10.34 8.32
C HIS A 69 3.69 9.52 7.50
N TYR A 70 4.65 8.91 8.18
CA TYR A 70 5.67 8.09 7.56
C TYR A 70 5.26 6.64 7.65
N VAL A 71 5.30 5.96 6.51
CA VAL A 71 4.82 4.59 6.36
C VAL A 71 5.95 3.73 5.82
N SER A 72 6.04 2.50 6.31
CA SER A 72 6.92 1.47 5.76
C SER A 72 6.11 0.18 5.62
N VAL A 73 6.20 -0.46 4.46
CA VAL A 73 5.51 -1.73 4.14
C VAL A 73 6.50 -2.71 3.50
N GLY A 74 6.31 -4.00 3.79
CA GLY A 74 7.08 -5.09 3.17
C GLY A 74 6.54 -6.48 3.57
N PRO A 75 7.26 -7.56 3.21
CA PRO A 75 6.87 -8.95 3.47
C PRO A 75 6.52 -9.24 4.92
N TYR A 76 7.29 -8.64 5.85
CA TYR A 76 7.21 -8.95 7.28
C TYR A 76 6.22 -8.08 8.06
N GLY A 77 5.74 -6.98 7.48
CA GLY A 77 4.79 -6.11 8.17
C GLY A 77 4.63 -4.73 7.57
N ALA A 78 3.85 -3.92 8.29
CA ALA A 78 3.69 -2.51 8.03
C ALA A 78 3.77 -1.69 9.32
N LYS A 79 4.30 -0.48 9.20
CA LYS A 79 4.32 0.53 10.27
C LYS A 79 3.94 1.89 9.71
N CYS A 80 3.18 2.66 10.48
CA CYS A 80 2.79 4.02 10.17
C CYS A 80 2.82 4.88 11.44
N THR A 81 3.34 6.10 11.33
CA THR A 81 3.45 7.04 12.46
C THR A 81 2.13 7.74 12.85
N CYS A 82 0.99 7.30 12.31
CA CYS A 82 -0.32 7.81 12.72
C CYS A 82 -0.83 7.08 13.96
N GLU A 83 -1.71 7.73 14.72
CA GLU A 83 -2.29 7.19 15.95
C GLU A 83 -2.93 5.82 15.76
N ALA A 84 -3.70 5.65 14.68
CA ALA A 84 -4.40 4.40 14.39
C ALA A 84 -3.46 3.19 14.29
N ASN A 85 -2.25 3.37 13.74
CA ASN A 85 -1.28 2.28 13.68
C ASN A 85 -0.36 2.24 14.90
N THR A 86 0.17 3.39 15.33
CA THR A 86 1.14 3.46 16.43
C THR A 86 0.53 3.02 17.76
N ILE A 87 -0.71 3.46 18.06
CA ILE A 87 -1.37 3.15 19.34
C ILE A 87 -2.20 1.88 19.24
N ARG A 88 -2.98 1.73 18.15
CA ARG A 88 -3.99 0.66 18.05
C ARG A 88 -3.54 -0.53 17.19
N GLY A 89 -2.39 -0.45 16.53
CA GLY A 89 -1.88 -1.50 15.65
C GLY A 89 -2.74 -1.75 14.40
N LEU A 90 -3.61 -0.81 14.02
CA LEU A 90 -4.55 -0.98 12.90
C LEU A 90 -3.88 -0.70 11.55
N ILE A 91 -4.45 -1.29 10.50
CA ILE A 91 -4.14 -0.91 9.12
C ILE A 91 -4.89 0.37 8.79
N CYS A 92 -4.16 1.48 8.73
CA CYS A 92 -4.71 2.79 8.37
C CYS A 92 -4.67 3.02 6.85
N SER A 93 -5.36 4.06 6.37
CA SER A 93 -5.36 4.45 4.96
C SER A 93 -3.97 4.73 4.40
N HIS A 94 -3.03 5.24 5.22
CA HIS A 94 -1.65 5.49 4.80
C HIS A 94 -0.91 4.18 4.48
N ILE A 95 -1.15 3.09 5.23
CA ILE A 95 -0.60 1.77 4.93
C ILE A 95 -1.18 1.23 3.63
N VAL A 96 -2.49 1.39 3.43
CA VAL A 96 -3.14 0.99 2.18
C VAL A 96 -2.56 1.76 0.99
N ALA A 97 -2.35 3.08 1.12
CA ALA A 97 -1.70 3.89 0.10
C ALA A 97 -0.26 3.40 -0.22
N ALA A 98 0.49 2.97 0.79
CA ALA A 98 1.82 2.41 0.62
C ALA A 98 1.81 1.04 -0.07
N LEU A 99 0.87 0.17 0.26
CA LEU A 99 0.69 -1.12 -0.41
C LEU A 99 0.34 -0.96 -1.88
N ILE A 100 -0.58 -0.04 -2.19
CA ILE A 100 -0.95 0.33 -3.56
C ILE A 100 0.28 0.84 -4.30
N THR A 101 1.00 1.79 -3.71
CA THR A 101 2.20 2.38 -4.33
C THR A 101 3.29 1.33 -4.55
N TRP A 102 3.50 0.44 -3.58
CA TRP A 102 4.46 -0.67 -3.70
C TRP A 102 4.10 -1.58 -4.87
N ASN A 103 2.83 -1.98 -4.99
CA ASN A 103 2.39 -2.79 -6.13
C ASN A 103 2.61 -2.08 -7.47
N MET A 104 2.26 -0.80 -7.58
CA MET A 104 2.47 -0.03 -8.81
C MET A 104 3.96 0.07 -9.17
N VAL A 105 4.82 0.34 -8.19
CA VAL A 105 6.28 0.38 -8.41
C VAL A 105 6.80 -1.00 -8.83
N SER A 106 6.35 -2.07 -8.19
CA SER A 106 6.74 -3.45 -8.53
C SER A 106 6.34 -3.80 -9.97
N LEU A 107 5.09 -3.54 -10.35
CA LEU A 107 4.59 -3.75 -11.71
C LEU A 107 5.39 -2.94 -12.74
N ILE A 108 5.67 -1.66 -12.47
CA ILE A 108 6.39 -0.79 -13.40
C ILE A 108 7.85 -1.24 -13.57
N LYS A 109 8.55 -1.56 -12.46
CA LYS A 109 9.98 -1.90 -12.50
C LYS A 109 10.25 -3.33 -12.93
N THR A 110 9.42 -4.28 -12.52
CA THR A 110 9.71 -5.73 -12.64
C THR A 110 8.67 -6.49 -13.46
N GLY A 111 7.48 -5.91 -13.66
CA GLY A 111 6.34 -6.63 -14.25
C GLY A 111 5.67 -7.63 -13.30
N GLU A 112 6.21 -7.82 -12.09
CA GLU A 112 5.65 -8.72 -11.08
C GLU A 112 4.78 -7.91 -10.09
N PRO A 113 3.47 -8.19 -9.95
CA PRO A 113 2.65 -7.58 -8.92
C PRO A 113 3.02 -8.12 -7.53
N VAL A 114 2.68 -7.35 -6.50
CA VAL A 114 2.81 -7.82 -5.11
C VAL A 114 1.72 -8.88 -4.84
N ASP A 115 2.12 -10.08 -4.40
CA ASP A 115 1.16 -11.09 -3.98
C ASP A 115 0.63 -10.77 -2.57
N VAL A 116 -0.60 -10.27 -2.50
CA VAL A 116 -1.30 -9.98 -1.24
C VAL A 116 -1.39 -11.21 -0.33
N LYS A 117 -1.48 -12.42 -0.90
CA LYS A 117 -1.61 -13.66 -0.10
C LYS A 117 -0.33 -13.98 0.67
N SER A 118 0.83 -13.61 0.14
CA SER A 118 2.14 -13.74 0.78
C SER A 118 2.30 -12.84 2.02
N LEU A 119 1.53 -11.75 2.11
CA LEU A 119 1.53 -10.81 3.23
C LEU A 119 0.68 -11.34 4.39
N GLY A 120 1.15 -12.40 5.05
CA GLY A 120 0.41 -13.10 6.11
C GLY A 120 -0.02 -12.22 7.30
N TRP A 121 0.58 -11.04 7.46
CA TRP A 121 0.20 -10.05 8.47
C TRP A 121 -1.06 -9.25 8.12
N LEU A 122 -1.48 -9.17 6.86
CA LEU A 122 -2.70 -8.44 6.46
C LEU A 122 -3.97 -9.07 7.04
N ARG A 123 -4.07 -10.41 6.99
CA ARG A 123 -5.26 -11.15 7.46
C ARG A 123 -5.47 -11.02 8.97
N ARG A 124 -4.38 -10.92 9.74
CA ARG A 124 -4.43 -10.80 11.21
C ARG A 124 -4.97 -9.44 11.67
N ALA A 125 -4.90 -8.41 10.83
CA ALA A 125 -5.31 -7.06 11.19
C ALA A 125 -6.76 -6.72 10.81
N GLY A 126 -7.40 -7.50 9.93
CA GLY A 126 -8.80 -7.35 9.52
C GLY A 126 -9.83 -8.14 10.36
N GLN A 127 -9.37 -8.99 11.28
CA GLN A 127 -10.21 -9.92 12.07
C GLN A 127 -10.40 -9.48 13.54
N LYS A 128 -10.59 -8.19 13.83
CA LYS A 128 -11.00 -7.74 15.16
C LYS A 128 -12.34 -7.02 15.10
#